data_AF-A0A9D8V9Z8-F1
#
_entry.id   AF-A0A9D8V9Z8-F1
#
_cell.length_a   1.000
_cell.length_b   1.000
_cell.length_c   1.000
_cell.angle_alpha   90.00
_cell.angle_beta   90.00
_cell.angle_gamma   90.00
#
_symmetry.space_group_name_H-M   'P 1'
#
loop_
_entity.id
_entity.type
_entity.pdbx_description
1 polymer ?
#
loop_
_entity_poly.entity_id
_entity_poly.type
_entity_poly.pdbx_seq_one_letter_code
_entity_poly.pdbx_strand_id
1 'polypeptide(L)'
;MATGAIKLLGDFVDPEQEQRFRAYSLNRDRQLSIVFSIIVFFAAIAFAANDFTETSVDSGSLTIRFIMAAVAMLSLLLSHLIGTQAVVYLSLSLLAITVAASNTFIALSRPPDYLLHLGIDALIIVCLYILLPTIRLQLMFAVLFTPTLIYLYSTHKDPVYEMAELTVPMTLILANLIGLGVSLLHNNARHRLFGQLEELQLAQESLSTLSQLIPMCASCKSIRNDAGYWEKVEIYMKETSGTQVTHGLCPACAEKMLKRN
;
A
#
# COMPACT_ATOMS: atom_id res chain seq x y z
N MET A 1 20.25 -9.81 12.69
CA MET A 1 18.99 -10.34 12.13
C MET A 1 18.63 -9.48 10.92
N ALA A 2 18.25 -10.11 9.82
CA ALA A 2 18.38 -9.54 8.48
C ALA A 2 17.34 -8.44 8.22
N THR A 3 17.81 -7.22 7.95
CA THR A 3 17.07 -6.25 7.13
C THR A 3 16.69 -6.98 5.83
N GLY A 4 15.40 -7.22 5.61
CA GLY A 4 14.92 -7.96 4.43
C GLY A 4 15.49 -7.35 3.16
N ALA A 5 16.30 -8.12 2.42
CA ALA A 5 16.85 -7.65 1.17
C ALA A 5 15.69 -7.31 0.21
N ILE A 6 15.75 -6.13 -0.42
CA ILE A 6 14.73 -5.66 -1.35
C ILE A 6 15.25 -5.89 -2.78
N LYS A 7 14.42 -6.44 -3.66
CA LYS A 7 14.75 -6.63 -5.08
C LYS A 7 14.83 -5.27 -5.78
N LEU A 8 15.46 -5.25 -6.96
CA LEU A 8 15.54 -4.04 -7.80
C LEU A 8 14.17 -3.42 -8.12
N LEU A 9 13.12 -4.25 -8.19
CA LEU A 9 11.73 -3.86 -8.44
C LEU A 9 10.95 -3.60 -7.14
N GLY A 10 11.60 -3.41 -5.99
CA GLY A 10 10.97 -2.97 -4.75
C GLY A 10 10.30 -4.06 -3.91
N ASP A 11 10.07 -5.27 -4.43
CA ASP A 11 9.53 -6.38 -3.63
C ASP A 11 10.57 -6.93 -2.63
N PHE A 12 10.14 -7.43 -1.48
CA PHE A 12 11.01 -8.19 -0.59
C PHE A 12 11.54 -9.48 -1.27
N VAL A 13 12.77 -9.86 -0.95
CA VAL A 13 13.34 -11.14 -1.40
C VAL A 13 12.62 -12.31 -0.77
N ASP A 14 12.27 -12.19 0.51
CA ASP A 14 11.50 -13.18 1.25
C ASP A 14 9.99 -13.05 0.94
N PRO A 15 9.36 -14.09 0.37
CA PRO A 15 7.94 -14.07 0.05
C PRO A 15 7.03 -13.95 1.28
N GLU A 16 7.44 -14.42 2.46
CA GLU A 16 6.62 -14.33 3.67
C GLU A 16 6.58 -12.89 4.20
N GLN A 17 7.74 -12.21 4.24
CA GLN A 17 7.83 -10.79 4.53
C GLN A 17 7.02 -9.94 3.54
N GLU A 18 7.09 -10.28 2.25
CA GLU A 18 6.29 -9.60 1.23
C GLU A 18 4.78 -9.75 1.53
N GLN A 19 4.32 -10.95 1.87
CA GLN A 19 2.91 -11.18 2.22
C GLN A 19 2.48 -10.37 3.46
N ARG A 20 3.33 -10.27 4.48
CA ARG A 20 3.08 -9.44 5.67
C ARG A 20 3.01 -7.96 5.33
N PHE A 21 3.90 -7.46 4.46
CA PHE A 21 3.86 -6.09 3.96
C PHE A 21 2.57 -5.80 3.18
N ARG A 22 2.11 -6.73 2.36
CA ARG A 22 0.85 -6.59 1.59
C ARG A 22 -0.36 -6.55 2.52
N ALA A 23 -0.39 -7.38 3.56
CA ALA A 23 -1.42 -7.32 4.59
C ALA A 23 -1.40 -5.97 5.34
N TYR A 24 -0.21 -5.49 5.72
CA TYR A 24 -0.04 -4.18 6.38
C TYR A 24 -0.54 -3.01 5.51
N SER A 25 -0.24 -3.04 4.21
CA SER A 25 -0.60 -1.96 3.29
C SER A 25 -2.03 -1.99 2.77
N LEU A 26 -2.76 -3.09 2.96
CA LEU A 26 -4.10 -3.28 2.44
C LEU A 26 -5.07 -2.16 2.79
N ASN A 27 -5.08 -1.71 4.06
CA ASN A 27 -6.01 -0.67 4.49
C ASN A 27 -5.78 0.66 3.77
N ARG A 28 -4.52 0.98 3.53
CA ARG A 28 -4.11 2.19 2.80
C ARG A 28 -4.44 2.09 1.31
N ASP A 29 -4.12 0.96 0.69
CA ASP A 29 -4.43 0.72 -0.72
C ASP A 29 -5.97 0.72 -0.96
N ARG A 30 -6.75 0.22 0.00
CA ARG A 30 -8.22 0.30 0.01
C ARG A 30 -8.72 1.74 0.09
N GLN A 31 -8.17 2.57 0.98
CA GLN A 31 -8.51 3.99 1.07
C GLN A 31 -8.19 4.74 -0.23
N LEU A 32 -7.03 4.48 -0.82
CA LEU A 32 -6.66 5.04 -2.13
C LEU A 32 -7.66 4.64 -3.22
N SER A 33 -8.07 3.37 -3.25
CA SER A 33 -9.08 2.90 -4.21
C SER A 33 -10.44 3.58 -4.03
N ILE A 34 -10.90 3.80 -2.80
CA ILE A 34 -12.13 4.53 -2.51
C ILE A 34 -12.04 5.98 -2.99
N VAL A 35 -10.99 6.70 -2.57
CA VAL A 35 -10.80 8.12 -2.92
C VAL A 35 -10.70 8.28 -4.43
N PHE A 36 -9.93 7.43 -5.10
CA PHE A 36 -9.75 7.54 -6.54
C PHE A 36 -11.01 7.14 -7.32
N SER A 37 -11.78 6.17 -6.84
CA SER A 37 -13.08 5.84 -7.42
C SER A 37 -14.05 7.03 -7.34
N ILE A 38 -14.05 7.77 -6.24
CA ILE A 38 -14.85 9.00 -6.10
C ILE A 38 -14.39 10.06 -7.11
N ILE A 39 -13.09 10.31 -7.20
CA ILE A 39 -12.51 11.29 -8.14
C ILE A 39 -12.89 10.95 -9.58
N VAL A 40 -12.69 9.70 -10.00
CA VAL A 40 -12.98 9.27 -11.37
C VAL A 40 -14.48 9.30 -11.67
N PHE A 41 -15.34 8.96 -10.70
CA PHE A 41 -16.79 9.06 -10.86
C PHE A 41 -17.23 10.50 -11.13
N PHE A 42 -16.79 11.46 -10.32
CA PHE A 42 -17.13 12.86 -10.52
C PHE A 42 -16.49 13.44 -11.78
N ALA A 43 -15.25 13.05 -12.11
CA ALA A 43 -14.62 13.42 -13.38
C ALA A 43 -15.42 12.91 -14.58
N ALA A 44 -15.88 11.66 -14.55
CA ALA A 44 -16.70 11.07 -15.60
C ALA A 44 -17.99 11.86 -15.85
N ILE A 45 -18.68 12.27 -14.78
CA ILE A 45 -19.90 13.08 -14.85
C ILE A 45 -19.61 14.49 -15.38
N ALA A 46 -18.58 15.14 -14.84
CA ALA A 46 -18.21 16.50 -15.25
C ALA A 46 -17.85 16.55 -16.75
N PHE A 47 -17.07 15.59 -17.22
CA PHE A 47 -16.75 15.49 -18.63
C PHE A 47 -17.95 15.11 -19.49
N ALA A 48 -18.81 14.19 -19.05
CA ALA A 48 -20.04 13.89 -19.78
C ALA A 48 -20.94 15.12 -19.94
N ALA A 49 -21.05 15.96 -18.90
CA ALA A 49 -21.80 17.21 -18.95
C ALA A 49 -21.18 18.19 -19.96
N ASN A 50 -19.84 18.30 -19.99
CA ASN A 50 -19.14 19.12 -20.99
C ASN A 50 -19.41 18.60 -22.42
N ASP A 51 -19.38 17.28 -22.60
CA ASP A 51 -19.61 16.64 -23.89
C ASP A 51 -21.04 16.89 -24.42
N PHE A 52 -22.03 17.04 -23.52
CA PHE A 52 -23.40 17.44 -23.88
C PHE A 52 -23.51 18.90 -24.34
N THR A 53 -22.63 19.79 -23.87
CA THR A 53 -22.68 21.22 -24.20
C THR A 53 -22.01 21.55 -25.53
N GLU A 54 -21.07 20.72 -25.99
CA GLU A 54 -20.51 20.83 -27.34
C GLU A 54 -21.54 20.33 -28.38
N THR A 55 -21.84 21.15 -29.39
CA THR A 55 -22.91 20.93 -30.38
C THR A 55 -22.75 19.67 -31.27
N SER A 56 -21.67 18.91 -31.12
CA SER A 56 -21.36 17.69 -31.86
C SER A 56 -21.14 16.51 -30.92
N VAL A 57 -22.17 16.13 -30.15
CA VAL A 57 -22.12 14.99 -29.23
C VAL A 57 -21.84 13.69 -30.02
N ASP A 58 -20.61 13.19 -29.95
CA ASP A 58 -20.28 11.84 -30.39
C ASP A 58 -20.84 10.84 -29.37
N SER A 59 -21.78 10.00 -29.81
CA SER A 59 -22.45 9.00 -28.95
C SER A 59 -21.45 8.02 -28.32
N GLY A 60 -20.31 7.78 -28.97
CA GLY A 60 -19.22 6.97 -28.41
C GLY A 60 -18.57 7.61 -27.17
N SER A 61 -18.33 8.91 -27.21
CA SER A 61 -17.68 9.64 -26.10
C SER A 61 -18.55 9.61 -24.83
N LEU A 62 -19.85 9.81 -24.98
CA LEU A 62 -20.78 9.75 -23.87
C LEU A 62 -20.89 8.32 -23.30
N THR A 63 -20.92 7.31 -24.17
CA THR A 63 -20.97 5.90 -23.77
C THR A 63 -19.76 5.52 -22.92
N ILE A 64 -18.55 5.91 -23.31
CA ILE A 64 -17.34 5.59 -22.54
C ILE A 64 -17.29 6.31 -21.20
N ARG A 65 -17.85 7.54 -21.09
CA ARG A 65 -17.98 8.24 -19.80
C ARG A 65 -18.95 7.55 -18.86
N PHE A 66 -20.09 7.05 -19.35
CA PHE A 66 -21.01 6.27 -18.53
C PHE A 66 -20.40 4.94 -18.07
N ILE A 67 -19.64 4.25 -18.93
CA ILE A 67 -18.91 3.05 -18.55
C ILE A 67 -17.89 3.38 -17.45
N MET A 68 -17.12 4.46 -17.62
CA MET A 68 -16.13 4.90 -16.63
C MET A 68 -16.80 5.23 -15.28
N ALA A 69 -17.93 5.93 -15.29
CA ALA A 69 -18.71 6.22 -14.08
C ALA A 69 -19.25 4.94 -13.42
N ALA A 70 -19.77 4.00 -14.19
CA ALA A 70 -20.28 2.73 -13.68
C ALA A 70 -19.16 1.88 -13.06
N VAL A 71 -18.00 1.80 -13.71
CA VAL A 71 -16.82 1.09 -13.18
C VAL A 71 -16.28 1.76 -11.93
N ALA A 72 -16.24 3.09 -11.88
CA ALA A 72 -15.85 3.84 -10.70
C ALA A 72 -16.81 3.59 -9.52
N MET A 73 -18.13 3.60 -9.77
CA MET A 73 -19.14 3.31 -8.75
C MET A 73 -19.04 1.86 -8.25
N LEU A 74 -18.86 0.90 -9.15
CA LEU A 74 -18.66 -0.51 -8.78
C LEU A 74 -17.37 -0.68 -7.96
N SER A 75 -16.27 -0.05 -8.38
CA SER A 75 -14.99 -0.07 -7.67
C SER A 75 -15.09 0.51 -6.26
N LEU A 76 -15.86 1.60 -6.10
CA LEU A 76 -16.17 2.20 -4.81
C LEU A 76 -16.93 1.23 -3.90
N LEU A 77 -18.01 0.62 -4.41
CA LEU A 77 -18.83 -0.33 -3.66
C LEU A 77 -18.02 -1.57 -3.26
N LEU A 78 -17.27 -2.17 -4.19
CA LEU A 78 -16.44 -3.35 -3.92
C LEU A 78 -15.34 -3.06 -2.89
N SER A 79 -14.70 -1.89 -2.99
CA SER A 79 -13.67 -1.46 -2.04
C SER A 79 -14.26 -1.13 -0.67
N HIS A 80 -15.49 -0.60 -0.61
CA HIS A 80 -16.15 -0.31 0.66
C HIS A 80 -16.70 -1.58 1.34
N LEU A 81 -17.28 -2.52 0.59
CA LEU A 81 -17.99 -3.67 1.14
C LEU A 81 -17.08 -4.89 1.38
N ILE A 82 -16.21 -5.22 0.42
CA ILE A 82 -15.40 -6.44 0.45
C ILE A 82 -13.96 -6.13 0.86
N GLY A 83 -13.33 -5.15 0.19
CA GLY A 83 -12.03 -4.61 0.59
C GLY A 83 -10.86 -5.60 0.70
N THR A 84 -10.95 -6.79 0.08
CA THR A 84 -9.84 -7.76 0.04
C THR A 84 -8.76 -7.30 -0.94
N GLN A 85 -7.52 -7.78 -0.74
CA GLN A 85 -6.37 -7.36 -1.57
C GLN A 85 -6.62 -7.57 -3.07
N ALA A 86 -7.14 -8.75 -3.46
CA ALA A 86 -7.44 -9.05 -4.85
C ALA A 86 -8.49 -8.09 -5.44
N VAL A 87 -9.55 -7.78 -4.67
CA VAL A 87 -10.62 -6.88 -5.11
C VAL A 87 -10.11 -5.45 -5.26
N VAL A 88 -9.31 -4.94 -4.32
CA VAL A 88 -8.73 -3.60 -4.41
C VAL A 88 -7.82 -3.47 -5.63
N TYR A 89 -6.98 -4.49 -5.88
CA TYR A 89 -6.02 -4.47 -6.98
C TYR A 89 -6.73 -4.57 -8.33
N LEU A 90 -7.76 -5.41 -8.42
CA LEU A 90 -8.61 -5.51 -9.59
C LEU A 90 -9.36 -4.19 -9.84
N SER A 91 -9.94 -3.59 -8.80
CA SER A 91 -10.69 -2.34 -8.89
C SER A 91 -9.80 -1.20 -9.41
N LEU A 92 -8.62 -1.01 -8.82
CA LEU A 92 -7.64 -0.02 -9.28
C LEU A 92 -7.18 -0.25 -10.71
N SER A 93 -6.99 -1.52 -11.11
CA SER A 93 -6.59 -1.87 -12.48
C SER A 93 -7.70 -1.58 -13.49
N LEU A 94 -8.95 -1.93 -13.19
CA LEU A 94 -10.10 -1.62 -14.04
C LEU A 94 -10.32 -0.11 -14.17
N LEU A 95 -10.11 0.63 -13.09
CA LEU A 95 -10.19 2.08 -13.10
C LEU A 95 -9.10 2.71 -13.98
N ALA A 96 -7.86 2.21 -13.89
CA ALA A 96 -6.77 2.60 -14.78
C ALA A 96 -7.09 2.30 -16.26
N ILE A 97 -7.61 1.12 -16.57
CA ILE A 97 -8.02 0.73 -17.94
C ILE A 97 -9.09 1.67 -18.47
N THR A 98 -10.14 1.95 -17.68
CA THR A 98 -11.26 2.78 -18.14
C THR A 98 -10.87 4.24 -18.33
N VAL A 99 -10.03 4.79 -17.47
CA VAL A 99 -9.47 6.14 -17.65
C VAL A 99 -8.61 6.21 -18.91
N ALA A 100 -7.69 5.26 -19.10
CA ALA A 100 -6.84 5.19 -20.29
C ALA A 100 -7.67 5.04 -21.57
N ALA A 101 -8.65 4.12 -21.59
CA ALA A 101 -9.52 3.89 -22.73
C ALA A 101 -10.40 5.11 -23.06
N SER A 102 -10.99 5.76 -22.04
CA SER A 102 -11.75 7.00 -22.21
C SER A 102 -10.89 8.08 -22.84
N ASN A 103 -9.66 8.23 -22.37
CA ASN A 103 -8.73 9.24 -22.86
C ASN A 103 -8.27 8.97 -24.30
N THR A 104 -7.89 7.74 -24.61
CA THR A 104 -7.54 7.33 -25.98
C THR A 104 -8.70 7.54 -26.96
N PHE A 105 -9.93 7.25 -26.54
CA PHE A 105 -11.11 7.46 -27.36
C PHE A 105 -11.32 8.95 -27.68
N ILE A 106 -11.15 9.83 -26.70
CA ILE A 106 -11.25 11.28 -26.94
C ILE A 106 -10.21 11.76 -27.93
N ALA A 107 -8.97 11.29 -27.78
CA ALA A 107 -7.89 11.61 -28.69
C ALA A 107 -8.11 11.05 -30.11
N LEU A 108 -9.01 10.07 -30.30
CA LEU A 108 -9.45 9.59 -31.62
C LEU A 108 -10.63 10.40 -32.19
N SER A 109 -11.59 10.80 -31.34
CA SER A 109 -12.86 11.40 -31.76
C SER A 109 -12.84 12.92 -31.90
N ARG A 110 -11.86 13.64 -31.32
CA ARG A 110 -11.85 15.11 -31.30
C ARG A 110 -10.67 15.71 -32.08
N PRO A 111 -10.85 16.90 -32.69
CA PRO A 111 -9.73 17.66 -33.23
C PRO A 111 -8.75 18.01 -32.10
N PRO A 112 -7.45 17.97 -32.34
CA PRO A 112 -6.48 18.06 -31.27
C PRO A 112 -6.30 19.50 -30.78
N ASP A 113 -6.88 19.81 -29.61
CA ASP A 113 -6.33 20.84 -28.73
C ASP A 113 -5.05 20.29 -28.08
N TYR A 114 -3.99 20.29 -28.89
CA TYR A 114 -2.75 19.54 -28.67
C TYR A 114 -2.14 19.69 -27.27
N LEU A 115 -2.02 20.93 -26.76
CA LEU A 115 -1.34 21.18 -25.48
C LEU A 115 -2.14 20.69 -24.26
N LEU A 116 -3.47 20.84 -24.28
CA LEU A 116 -4.31 20.45 -23.16
C LEU A 116 -4.40 18.92 -23.07
N HIS A 117 -4.60 18.24 -24.20
CA HIS A 117 -4.65 16.78 -24.24
C HIS A 117 -3.32 16.15 -23.83
N LEU A 118 -2.19 16.64 -24.36
CA LEU A 118 -0.87 16.15 -23.99
C LEU A 118 -0.57 16.34 -22.49
N GLY A 119 -1.02 17.45 -21.89
CA GLY A 119 -0.90 17.68 -20.45
C GLY A 119 -1.71 16.70 -19.61
N ILE A 120 -2.94 16.40 -20.03
CA ILE A 120 -3.80 15.39 -19.38
C ILE A 120 -3.17 13.99 -19.50
N ASP A 121 -2.63 13.65 -20.67
CA ASP A 121 -1.94 12.38 -20.91
C ASP A 121 -0.76 12.18 -19.96
N ALA A 122 0.10 13.20 -19.85
CA ALA A 122 1.24 13.18 -18.95
C ALA A 122 0.80 13.05 -17.48
N LEU A 123 -0.25 13.74 -17.07
CA LEU A 123 -0.82 13.63 -15.72
C LEU A 123 -1.34 12.22 -15.44
N ILE A 124 -2.08 11.62 -16.39
CA ILE A 124 -2.59 10.25 -16.26
C ILE A 124 -1.42 9.27 -16.07
N ILE A 125 -0.35 9.38 -16.85
CA ILE A 125 0.85 8.54 -16.70
C ILE A 125 1.41 8.65 -15.28
N VAL A 126 1.62 9.86 -14.76
CA VAL A 126 2.14 10.06 -13.40
C VAL A 126 1.17 9.49 -12.35
N CYS A 127 -0.14 9.69 -12.51
CA CYS A 127 -1.15 9.12 -11.63
C CYS A 127 -1.12 7.58 -11.61
N LEU A 128 -0.92 6.92 -12.76
CA LEU A 128 -0.81 5.45 -12.83
C LEU A 128 0.34 4.92 -11.96
N TYR A 129 1.48 5.62 -11.92
CA TYR A 129 2.62 5.28 -11.08
C TYR A 129 2.38 5.49 -9.57
N ILE A 130 1.46 6.36 -9.20
CA ILE A 130 1.15 6.66 -7.79
C ILE A 130 0.04 5.73 -7.26
N LEU A 131 -0.96 5.45 -8.08
CA LEU A 131 -2.20 4.83 -7.64
C LEU A 131 -2.16 3.31 -7.64
N LEU A 132 -1.40 2.72 -8.57
CA LEU A 132 -1.32 1.26 -8.65
C LEU A 132 -0.40 0.72 -7.54
N PRO A 133 -0.80 -0.36 -6.84
CA PRO A 133 -0.16 -0.78 -5.59
C PRO A 133 1.16 -1.55 -5.78
N THR A 134 1.47 -1.97 -7.00
CA THR A 134 2.70 -2.72 -7.33
C THR A 134 3.43 -2.07 -8.49
N ILE A 135 4.77 -2.04 -8.44
CA ILE A 135 5.57 -1.48 -9.53
C ILE A 135 5.34 -2.23 -10.84
N ARG A 136 5.02 -3.53 -10.78
CA ARG A 136 4.77 -4.35 -11.96
C ARG A 136 3.52 -3.90 -12.69
N LEU A 137 2.44 -3.61 -11.98
CA LEU A 137 1.22 -3.05 -12.57
C LEU A 137 1.50 -1.65 -13.13
N GLN A 138 2.20 -0.80 -12.37
CA GLN A 138 2.56 0.55 -12.82
C GLN A 138 3.33 0.53 -14.14
N LEU A 139 4.38 -0.30 -14.23
CA LEU A 139 5.18 -0.47 -15.45
C LEU A 139 4.35 -1.06 -16.59
N MET A 140 3.51 -2.07 -16.33
CA MET A 140 2.65 -2.67 -17.34
C MET A 140 1.74 -1.62 -18.00
N PHE A 141 1.05 -0.81 -17.19
CA PHE A 141 0.17 0.24 -17.70
C PHE A 141 0.94 1.35 -18.42
N ALA A 142 2.09 1.77 -17.88
CA ALA A 142 2.95 2.77 -18.50
C ALA A 142 3.49 2.34 -19.87
N VAL A 143 3.96 1.09 -19.98
CA VAL A 143 4.50 0.49 -21.22
C VAL A 143 3.41 0.25 -22.25
N LEU A 144 2.17 -0.01 -21.85
CA LEU A 144 1.05 -0.15 -22.78
C LEU A 144 0.53 1.22 -23.24
N PHE A 145 0.33 2.16 -22.32
CA PHE A 145 -0.33 3.43 -22.63
C PHE A 145 0.56 4.40 -23.42
N THR A 146 1.85 4.49 -23.08
CA THR A 146 2.76 5.47 -23.69
C THR A 146 2.95 5.26 -25.20
N PRO A 147 3.25 4.03 -25.70
CA PRO A 147 3.38 3.80 -27.13
C PRO A 147 2.06 3.98 -27.89
N THR A 148 0.92 3.63 -27.27
CA THR A 148 -0.41 3.87 -27.85
C THR A 148 -0.65 5.36 -28.07
N LEU A 149 -0.30 6.22 -27.11
CA LEU A 149 -0.41 7.67 -27.26
C LEU A 149 0.55 8.20 -28.33
N ILE A 150 1.83 7.80 -28.30
CA ILE A 150 2.81 8.23 -29.32
C ILE A 150 2.32 7.87 -30.72
N TYR A 151 1.84 6.63 -30.90
CA TYR A 151 1.27 6.19 -32.18
C TYR A 151 0.07 7.04 -32.59
N LEU A 152 -0.87 7.28 -31.68
CA LEU A 152 -2.07 8.06 -31.97
C LEU A 152 -1.73 9.49 -32.40
N TYR A 153 -0.85 10.17 -31.67
CA TYR A 153 -0.38 11.51 -32.04
C TYR A 153 0.36 11.49 -33.38
N SER A 154 1.17 10.46 -33.67
CA SER A 154 1.88 10.34 -34.95
C SER A 154 0.95 10.16 -36.16
N THR A 155 -0.26 9.65 -35.95
CA THR A 155 -1.26 9.48 -37.02
C THR A 155 -2.09 10.74 -37.29
N HIS A 156 -2.11 11.70 -36.36
CA HIS A 156 -2.81 12.98 -36.53
C HIS A 156 -1.97 13.93 -37.42
N LYS A 157 -2.40 14.11 -38.67
CA LYS A 157 -1.72 14.93 -39.68
C LYS A 157 -2.11 16.41 -39.59
N ASP A 158 -2.03 17.01 -38.41
CA ASP A 158 -2.30 18.44 -38.24
C ASP A 158 -1.01 19.29 -38.40
N PRO A 159 -1.09 20.48 -39.00
CA PRO A 159 0.08 21.36 -39.21
C PRO A 159 0.73 21.83 -37.89
N VAL A 160 -0.03 21.78 -36.78
CA VAL A 160 0.49 22.03 -35.43
C VAL A 160 1.37 20.87 -34.95
N TYR A 161 1.09 19.63 -35.38
CA TYR A 161 1.83 18.45 -35.00
C TYR A 161 3.21 18.35 -35.68
N GLU A 162 3.35 18.86 -36.91
CA GLU A 162 4.68 18.96 -37.58
C GLU A 162 5.69 19.76 -36.73
N MET A 163 5.23 20.76 -35.97
CA MET A 163 6.07 21.54 -35.06
C MET A 163 6.33 20.83 -33.71
N ALA A 164 5.61 19.74 -33.44
CA ALA A 164 5.49 19.11 -32.13
C ALA A 164 5.87 17.62 -32.11
N GLU A 165 6.39 17.10 -33.22
CA GLU A 165 6.75 15.70 -33.44
C GLU A 165 7.75 15.17 -32.41
N LEU A 166 8.69 16.00 -31.96
CA LEU A 166 9.62 15.66 -30.87
C LEU A 166 9.04 15.98 -29.48
N THR A 167 8.15 16.96 -29.37
CA THR A 167 7.58 17.44 -28.10
C THR A 167 6.71 16.37 -27.44
N VAL A 168 5.90 15.63 -28.21
CA VAL A 168 5.06 14.54 -27.66
C VAL A 168 5.90 13.44 -27.01
N PRO A 169 6.79 12.73 -27.75
CA PRO A 169 7.55 11.64 -27.16
C PRO A 169 8.43 12.13 -26.01
N MET A 170 9.02 13.32 -26.10
CA MET A 170 9.82 13.88 -25.00
C MET A 170 8.98 14.14 -23.74
N THR A 171 7.78 14.70 -23.88
CA THR A 171 6.88 14.95 -22.74
C THR A 171 6.42 13.65 -22.10
N LEU A 172 6.04 12.66 -22.90
CA LEU A 172 5.58 11.36 -22.39
C LEU A 172 6.73 10.54 -21.78
N ILE A 173 7.92 10.57 -22.36
CA ILE A 173 9.14 9.98 -21.77
C ILE A 173 9.44 10.65 -20.44
N LEU A 174 9.41 11.99 -20.38
CA LEU A 174 9.63 12.72 -19.13
C LEU A 174 8.58 12.37 -18.06
N ALA A 175 7.30 12.26 -18.43
CA ALA A 175 6.24 11.82 -17.52
C ALA A 175 6.49 10.41 -16.97
N ASN A 176 6.98 9.48 -17.80
CA ASN A 176 7.37 8.15 -17.37
C ASN A 176 8.61 8.15 -16.45
N LEU A 177 9.62 8.97 -16.74
CA LEU A 177 10.80 9.11 -15.89
C LEU A 177 10.44 9.68 -14.52
N ILE A 178 9.60 10.72 -14.49
CA ILE A 178 9.08 11.30 -13.25
C ILE A 178 8.25 10.26 -12.50
N GLY A 179 7.30 9.61 -13.19
CA GLY A 179 6.45 8.59 -12.60
C GLY A 179 7.23 7.41 -12.01
N LEU A 180 8.23 6.90 -12.74
CA LEU A 180 9.13 5.85 -12.27
C LEU A 180 9.95 6.30 -11.07
N GLY A 181 10.51 7.52 -11.12
CA GLY A 181 11.24 8.10 -9.99
C GLY A 181 10.38 8.20 -8.73
N VAL A 182 9.17 8.74 -8.86
CA VAL A 182 8.19 8.85 -7.77
C VAL A 182 7.81 7.46 -7.24
N SER A 183 7.53 6.49 -8.13
CA SER A 183 7.21 5.12 -7.76
C SER A 183 8.33 4.45 -6.96
N LEU A 184 9.58 4.54 -7.44
CA LEU A 184 10.73 3.94 -6.76
C LEU A 184 10.96 4.58 -5.39
N LEU A 185 10.90 5.91 -5.30
CA LEU A 185 11.04 6.62 -4.03
C LEU A 185 9.92 6.24 -3.06
N HIS A 186 8.67 6.25 -3.53
CA HIS A 186 7.49 5.93 -2.71
C HIS A 186 7.53 4.48 -2.22
N ASN A 187 7.78 3.51 -3.10
CA ASN A 187 7.84 2.10 -2.74
C ASN A 187 9.00 1.84 -1.77
N ASN A 188 10.20 2.33 -2.07
CA ASN A 188 11.35 2.15 -1.18
C ASN A 188 11.10 2.74 0.22
N ALA A 189 10.48 3.91 0.31
CA ALA A 189 10.11 4.51 1.59
C ALA A 189 9.13 3.62 2.36
N ARG A 190 8.10 3.05 1.71
CA ARG A 190 7.14 2.13 2.33
C ARG A 190 7.81 0.88 2.90
N HIS A 191 8.66 0.23 2.12
CA HIS A 191 9.33 -0.99 2.54
C HIS A 191 10.28 -0.75 3.72
N ARG A 192 11.02 0.38 3.71
CA ARG A 192 11.87 0.78 4.84
C ARG A 192 11.08 1.05 6.11
N LEU A 193 9.98 1.80 6.01
CA LEU A 193 9.11 2.06 7.15
C LEU A 193 8.54 0.77 7.74
N PHE A 194 8.13 -0.17 6.87
CA PHE A 194 7.65 -1.47 7.33
C PHE A 194 8.74 -2.30 8.02
N GLY A 195 9.97 -2.35 7.46
CA GLY A 195 11.10 -3.03 8.08
C GLY A 195 11.43 -2.47 9.46
N GLN A 196 11.42 -1.13 9.62
CA GLN A 196 11.63 -0.48 10.93
C GLN A 196 10.51 -0.81 11.92
N LEU A 197 9.25 -0.89 11.48
CA LEU A 197 8.14 -1.30 12.34
C LEU A 197 8.32 -2.74 12.84
N GLU A 198 8.77 -3.65 11.99
CA GLU A 198 9.05 -5.04 12.36
C GLU A 198 10.21 -5.14 13.36
N GLU A 199 11.30 -4.40 13.13
CA GLU A 199 12.43 -4.33 14.07
C GLU A 199 12.02 -3.78 15.45
N LEU A 200 11.19 -2.73 15.48
CA LEU A 200 10.68 -2.17 16.72
C LEU A 200 9.77 -3.15 17.48
N GLN A 201 8.90 -3.87 16.77
CA GLN A 201 8.04 -4.89 17.38
C GLN A 201 8.88 -6.03 18.00
N LEU A 202 9.88 -6.52 17.28
CA LEU A 202 10.79 -7.56 17.79
C LEU A 202 11.60 -7.07 19.00
N ALA A 203 12.06 -5.82 18.98
CA ALA A 203 12.74 -5.24 20.14
C ALA A 203 11.79 -5.17 21.35
N GLN A 204 10.53 -4.79 21.16
CA GLN A 204 9.54 -4.74 22.22
C GLN A 204 9.22 -6.13 22.80
N GLU A 205 9.10 -7.16 21.96
CA GLU A 205 8.92 -8.54 22.39
C GLU A 205 10.15 -9.08 23.15
N SER A 206 11.35 -8.66 22.76
CA SER A 206 12.56 -9.02 23.50
C SER A 206 12.58 -8.39 24.90
N LEU A 207 12.15 -7.13 25.03
CA LEU A 207 12.03 -6.46 26.33
C LEU A 207 10.96 -7.11 27.22
N SER A 208 9.82 -7.50 26.66
CA SER A 208 8.76 -8.15 27.42
C SER A 208 9.18 -9.54 27.92
N THR A 209 9.91 -10.31 27.13
CA THR A 209 10.48 -11.60 27.55
C THR A 209 11.57 -11.44 28.62
N LEU A 210 12.43 -10.42 28.51
CA LEU A 210 13.38 -10.07 29.57
C LEU A 210 12.69 -9.66 30.88
N SER A 211 11.55 -8.96 30.81
CA SER A 211 10.77 -8.57 32.00
C SER A 211 10.09 -9.75 32.73
N GLN A 212 9.99 -10.91 32.08
CA GLN A 212 9.44 -12.13 32.71
C GLN A 212 10.47 -12.89 33.56
N LEU A 213 11.75 -12.49 33.52
CA LEU A 213 12.80 -13.12 34.31
C LEU A 213 12.88 -12.45 35.68
N ILE A 214 12.39 -13.15 36.71
CA ILE A 214 12.50 -12.69 38.09
C ILE A 214 13.92 -13.01 38.61
N PRO A 215 14.77 -12.00 38.90
CA PRO A 215 16.10 -12.22 39.41
C PRO A 215 16.04 -12.85 40.81
N MET A 216 16.44 -14.11 40.93
CA MET A 216 16.42 -14.89 42.17
C MET A 216 17.85 -15.19 42.63
N CYS A 217 18.13 -15.03 43.93
CA CYS A 217 19.41 -15.39 44.51
C CYS A 217 19.59 -16.91 44.45
N ALA A 218 20.70 -17.37 43.87
CA ALA A 218 20.98 -18.80 43.71
C ALA A 218 21.10 -19.54 45.06
N SER A 219 21.60 -18.84 46.10
CA SER A 219 21.84 -19.39 47.44
C SER A 219 20.58 -19.40 48.32
N CYS A 220 19.97 -18.23 48.56
CA CYS A 220 18.87 -18.09 49.51
C CYS A 220 17.46 -18.04 48.88
N LYS A 221 17.35 -18.04 47.54
CA LYS A 221 16.09 -17.97 46.78
C LYS A 221 15.26 -16.69 46.98
N SER A 222 15.83 -15.65 47.60
CA SER A 222 15.23 -14.31 47.64
C SER A 222 15.12 -13.73 46.24
N ILE A 223 14.12 -12.89 46.00
CA ILE A 223 13.89 -12.18 44.74
C ILE A 223 14.42 -10.76 44.88
N ARG A 224 15.07 -10.23 43.84
CA ARG A 224 15.42 -8.81 43.77
C ARG A 224 14.25 -8.04 43.13
N ASN A 225 13.71 -7.07 43.85
CA ASN A 225 12.67 -6.19 43.35
C ASN A 225 13.22 -5.06 42.45
N ASP A 226 12.33 -4.28 41.83
CA ASP A 226 12.69 -3.21 40.90
C ASP A 226 13.50 -2.07 41.56
N ALA A 227 13.38 -1.91 42.88
CA ALA A 227 14.17 -0.97 43.68
C ALA A 227 15.57 -1.51 44.04
N GLY A 228 15.90 -2.75 43.64
CA GLY A 228 17.19 -3.38 43.85
C GLY A 228 17.34 -4.09 45.20
N TYR A 229 16.30 -4.15 46.03
CA TYR A 229 16.32 -4.82 47.33
C TYR A 229 16.00 -6.31 47.17
N TRP A 230 16.59 -7.12 48.06
CA TRP A 230 16.29 -8.54 48.15
C TRP A 230 15.18 -8.79 49.15
N GLU A 231 14.13 -9.46 48.73
CA GLU A 231 12.98 -9.82 49.54
C GLU A 231 12.60 -11.29 49.37
N LYS A 232 11.79 -11.81 50.29
CA LYS A 232 11.33 -13.20 50.20
C LYS A 232 10.28 -13.34 49.10
N VAL A 233 10.22 -14.53 48.50
CA VAL A 233 9.31 -14.84 47.39
C VAL A 233 7.86 -14.55 47.75
N GLU A 234 7.45 -14.86 48.98
CA GLU A 234 6.07 -14.66 49.41
C GLU A 234 5.68 -13.18 49.47
N ILE A 235 6.62 -12.30 49.82
CA ILE A 235 6.40 -10.85 49.87
C ILE A 235 6.28 -10.34 48.43
N TYR A 236 7.24 -10.71 47.58
CA TYR A 236 7.26 -10.30 46.16
C TYR A 236 6.00 -10.74 45.41
N MET A 237 5.53 -11.98 45.56
CA MET A 237 4.31 -12.47 44.89
C MET A 237 3.04 -11.81 45.43
N LYS A 238 3.01 -11.50 46.72
CA LYS A 238 1.88 -10.79 47.32
C LYS A 238 1.79 -9.35 46.79
N GLU A 239 2.91 -8.65 46.68
CA GLU A 239 2.96 -7.27 46.20
C GLU A 239 2.75 -7.17 44.68
N THR A 240 3.34 -8.08 43.91
CA THR A 240 3.34 -7.99 42.44
C THR A 240 2.11 -8.64 41.80
N SER A 241 1.59 -9.76 42.33
CA SER A 241 0.48 -10.50 41.73
C SER A 241 -0.72 -10.72 42.67
N GLY A 242 -0.71 -10.12 43.86
CA GLY A 242 -1.79 -10.27 44.86
C GLY A 242 -1.95 -11.70 45.39
N THR A 243 -1.01 -12.59 45.08
CA THR A 243 -1.12 -14.03 45.39
C THR A 243 -0.60 -14.30 46.80
N GLN A 244 -1.41 -14.95 47.63
CA GLN A 244 -0.96 -15.38 48.97
C GLN A 244 -0.34 -16.77 48.90
N VAL A 245 0.86 -16.92 49.47
CA VAL A 245 1.56 -18.20 49.55
C VAL A 245 1.33 -18.83 50.92
N THR A 246 0.90 -20.09 50.94
CA THR A 246 0.79 -20.90 52.16
C THR A 246 1.87 -21.98 52.18
N HIS A 247 2.48 -22.24 53.32
CA HIS A 247 3.53 -23.26 53.46
C HIS A 247 2.91 -24.62 53.80
N GLY A 248 3.20 -25.63 52.97
CA GLY A 248 2.85 -27.04 53.21
C GLY A 248 4.09 -27.92 53.12
N LEU A 249 4.05 -29.09 53.77
CA LEU A 249 5.13 -30.08 53.69
C LEU A 249 4.81 -31.10 52.60
N CYS A 250 5.73 -31.34 51.67
CA CYS A 250 5.55 -32.44 50.71
C CYS A 250 5.79 -33.80 51.40
N PRO A 251 5.24 -34.91 50.86
CA PRO A 251 5.39 -36.24 51.47
C PRO A 251 6.85 -36.64 51.72
N ALA A 252 7.77 -36.29 50.81
CA ALA A 252 9.19 -36.59 50.96
C ALA A 252 9.86 -35.80 52.11
N CYS A 253 9.45 -34.56 52.33
CA CYS A 253 9.94 -33.74 53.45
C CYS A 253 9.36 -34.24 54.78
N ALA A 254 8.09 -34.63 54.80
CA ALA A 254 7.46 -35.23 55.98
C ALA A 254 8.17 -36.52 56.40
N GLU A 255 8.45 -37.40 55.43
CA GLU A 255 9.15 -38.66 55.67
C GLU A 255 10.58 -38.44 56.20
N LYS A 256 11.31 -37.45 55.68
CA LYS A 256 12.65 -37.08 56.20
C LYS A 256 12.61 -36.54 57.63
N MET A 257 11.59 -35.77 57.99
CA MET A 257 11.44 -35.30 59.38
C MET A 257 11.13 -36.45 60.33
N LEU A 258 10.35 -37.45 59.89
CA LEU A 258 10.00 -38.63 60.68
C LEU A 258 11.14 -39.64 60.81
N LYS A 259 12.04 -39.72 59.82
CA LYS A 259 13.24 -40.60 59.83
C LYS A 259 14.44 -40.03 60.60
N ARG A 260 14.32 -38.83 61.18
CA ARG A 260 15.41 -38.13 61.88
C ARG A 260 15.29 -38.27 63.41
N ASN A 261 14.91 -39.46 63.88
CA ASN A 261 15.01 -39.90 65.27
C ASN A 261 15.98 -41.07 65.37
#